data_AF-A0A3N5SR91-F1
#
_entry.id   AF-A0A3N5SR91-F1
#
_cell.length_a   1.000
_cell.length_b   1.000
_cell.length_c   1.000
_cell.angle_alpha   90.00
_cell.angle_beta   90.00
_cell.angle_gamma   90.00
#
_symmetry.space_group_name_H-M   'P 1'
#
loop_
_entity.id
_entity.type
_entity.pdbx_description
1 polymer ?
#
loop_
_entity_poly.entity_id
_entity_poly.type
_entity_poly.pdbx_seq_one_letter_code
_entity_poly.pdbx_strand_id
1 'polypeptide(L)'
;MRRRSGPGDPGFGSDSFLDVLSNIVGILIILLVMAGVQLGRAPLPNDYYVAAATEGPPTPSEISAGEAISAVAVLTETADEPSLPDPNVPPLAIANELTEHERERRKLDEEDARLRADLADLLARRDDAQAELATVARGAEQQTQSLEERKSRLARLNREIGERRQMLTGLLAEFEESQNSRAPALTIKHRLTPISQDVTGDEVHLRLDDNRVSVVPVAELLERVKQQVERRREVAMSRGGYKGV
;
A
#
# COMPACT_ATOMS: atom_id res chain seq x y z
N MET A 1 -5.46 -38.82 -58.71
CA MET A 1 -4.46 -39.03 -57.64
C MET A 1 -5.13 -38.80 -56.29
N ARG A 2 -5.26 -39.87 -55.51
CA ARG A 2 -5.97 -39.92 -54.21
C ARG A 2 -4.91 -39.69 -53.12
N ARG A 3 -4.97 -38.56 -52.40
CA ARG A 3 -4.11 -38.35 -51.23
C ARG A 3 -4.73 -39.08 -50.04
N ARG A 4 -4.02 -40.08 -49.52
CA ARG A 4 -4.31 -40.72 -48.23
C ARG A 4 -4.04 -39.70 -47.12
N SER A 5 -5.07 -39.36 -46.35
CA SER A 5 -4.89 -38.75 -45.03
C SER A 5 -4.50 -39.86 -44.06
N GLY A 6 -3.35 -39.72 -43.39
CA GLY A 6 -2.95 -40.62 -42.30
C GLY A 6 -3.74 -40.29 -41.02
N PRO A 7 -4.16 -41.28 -40.23
CA PRO A 7 -4.81 -41.04 -38.94
C PRO A 7 -3.73 -40.85 -37.87
N GLY A 8 -3.67 -39.67 -37.25
CA GLY A 8 -2.95 -39.50 -35.98
C GLY A 8 -2.11 -38.25 -35.79
N ASP A 9 -2.58 -37.07 -36.17
CA ASP A 9 -1.95 -35.82 -35.73
C ASP A 9 -2.84 -35.07 -34.73
N PRO A 10 -2.68 -35.30 -33.41
CA PRO A 10 -3.20 -34.41 -32.37
C PRO A 10 -2.17 -33.28 -32.10
N GLY A 11 -1.80 -32.53 -33.13
CA GLY A 11 -0.68 -31.57 -33.08
C GLY A 11 -1.06 -30.11 -32.83
N PHE A 12 -2.34 -29.78 -32.64
CA PHE A 12 -2.77 -28.39 -32.49
C PHE A 12 -3.79 -28.27 -31.34
N GLY A 13 -3.31 -28.10 -30.12
CA GLY A 13 -4.13 -27.80 -28.94
C GLY A 13 -3.77 -28.53 -27.65
N SER A 14 -2.96 -29.61 -27.71
CA SER A 14 -2.49 -30.33 -26.52
C SER A 14 -1.43 -29.56 -25.74
N ASP A 15 -0.49 -28.92 -26.45
CA ASP A 15 0.65 -28.22 -25.86
C ASP A 15 0.21 -26.98 -25.06
N SER A 16 -0.65 -26.14 -25.63
CA SER A 16 -1.17 -24.95 -24.94
C SER A 16 -2.07 -25.28 -23.73
N PHE A 17 -2.75 -26.42 -23.72
CA PHE A 17 -3.52 -26.87 -22.56
C PHE A 17 -2.60 -27.40 -21.45
N LEU A 18 -1.56 -28.14 -21.82
CA LEU A 18 -0.52 -28.58 -20.90
C LEU A 18 0.27 -27.42 -20.30
N ASP A 19 0.51 -26.35 -21.06
CA ASP A 19 1.16 -25.13 -20.56
C ASP A 19 0.32 -24.42 -19.49
N VAL A 20 -1.00 -24.30 -19.73
CA VAL A 20 -1.93 -23.70 -18.77
C VAL A 20 -2.05 -24.56 -17.51
N LEU A 21 -2.19 -25.88 -17.65
CA LEU A 21 -2.22 -26.82 -16.53
C LEU A 21 -0.92 -26.80 -15.74
N SER A 22 0.23 -26.80 -16.42
CA SER A 22 1.54 -26.78 -15.78
C SER A 22 1.75 -25.50 -14.99
N ASN A 23 1.27 -24.36 -15.49
CA ASN A 23 1.34 -23.09 -14.76
C ASN A 23 0.44 -23.09 -13.52
N ILE A 24 -0.79 -23.61 -13.64
CA ILE A 24 -1.73 -23.73 -12.50
C ILE A 24 -1.17 -24.69 -11.44
N VAL A 25 -0.73 -25.88 -11.84
CA VAL A 25 -0.17 -26.88 -10.93
C VAL A 25 1.14 -26.37 -10.30
N GLY A 26 1.97 -25.67 -11.06
CA GLY A 26 3.19 -25.04 -10.56
C GLY A 26 2.92 -24.03 -9.44
N ILE A 27 1.94 -23.13 -9.63
CA ILE A 27 1.52 -22.18 -8.59
C ILE A 27 0.98 -22.94 -7.36
N LEU A 28 0.18 -23.99 -7.55
CA LEU A 28 -0.36 -24.79 -6.43
C LEU A 28 0.73 -25.49 -5.62
N ILE A 29 1.75 -26.06 -6.28
CA ILE A 29 2.88 -26.70 -5.60
C ILE A 29 3.67 -25.67 -4.79
N ILE A 30 3.95 -24.49 -5.36
CA ILE A 30 4.65 -23.41 -4.67
C ILE A 30 3.86 -22.98 -3.42
N LEU A 31 2.55 -22.79 -3.55
CA LEU A 31 1.67 -22.40 -2.43
C LEU A 31 1.63 -23.47 -1.34
N LEU A 32 1.57 -24.75 -1.71
CA LEU A 32 1.58 -25.86 -0.75
C LEU A 32 2.89 -25.94 0.03
N VAL A 33 4.03 -25.82 -0.67
CA VAL A 33 5.36 -25.80 -0.04
C VAL A 33 5.49 -24.59 0.88
N MET A 34 5.02 -23.41 0.44
CA MET A 34 5.06 -22.19 1.24
C MET A 34 4.20 -22.30 2.51
N ALA A 35 2.99 -22.86 2.41
CA ALA A 35 2.13 -23.14 3.57
C ALA A 35 2.78 -24.18 4.51
N GLY A 36 3.41 -25.23 3.98
CA GLY A 36 4.15 -26.21 4.77
C GLY A 36 5.33 -25.61 5.53
N VAL A 37 6.10 -24.71 4.91
CA VAL A 37 7.19 -23.97 5.55
C VAL A 37 6.66 -22.97 6.58
N GLN A 38 5.48 -22.37 6.36
CA GLN A 38 4.82 -21.48 7.31
C GLN A 38 4.36 -22.24 8.57
N LEU A 39 3.78 -23.43 8.41
CA LEU A 39 3.33 -24.30 9.49
C LEU A 39 4.49 -24.87 10.32
N GLY A 40 5.64 -25.14 9.70
CA GLY A 40 6.86 -25.57 10.42
C GLY A 40 7.60 -24.46 11.17
N ARG A 41 7.23 -23.19 10.96
CA ARG A 41 7.84 -22.02 11.61
C ARG A 41 6.90 -21.28 12.57
N ALA A 42 5.67 -21.76 12.74
CA ALA A 42 4.74 -21.21 13.71
C ALA A 42 5.11 -21.70 15.12
N PRO A 43 5.34 -20.80 16.10
CA PRO A 43 5.35 -21.19 17.50
C PRO A 43 3.99 -21.81 17.84
N LEU A 44 3.99 -23.03 18.37
CA LEU A 44 2.78 -23.63 18.92
C LEU A 44 2.22 -22.69 19.99
N PRO A 45 0.96 -22.23 19.88
CA PRO A 45 0.27 -21.65 21.01
C PRO A 45 -0.03 -22.80 21.97
N ASN A 46 0.86 -22.97 22.95
CA ASN A 46 0.64 -23.88 24.05
C ASN A 46 -0.32 -23.22 25.03
N ASP A 47 -1.50 -23.85 25.19
CA ASP A 47 -2.49 -23.74 26.26
C ASP A 47 -3.08 -22.32 26.48
N TYR A 48 -4.40 -22.09 26.51
CA TYR A 48 -5.41 -22.77 27.33
C TYR A 48 -6.79 -22.63 26.69
N TYR A 49 -7.45 -23.75 26.43
CA TYR A 49 -8.91 -23.80 26.48
C TYR A 49 -9.33 -24.21 27.89
N VAL A 50 -9.68 -23.22 28.73
CA VAL A 50 -10.65 -23.40 29.80
C VAL A 50 -11.58 -22.20 29.75
N ALA A 51 -12.71 -22.37 29.05
CA ALA A 51 -13.84 -21.46 29.16
C ALA A 51 -14.88 -22.09 30.09
N ALA A 52 -15.41 -21.24 30.96
CA ALA A 52 -16.68 -21.34 31.68
C ALA A 52 -16.71 -22.10 33.01
N ALA A 53 -16.57 -21.34 34.11
CA ALA A 53 -17.58 -21.32 35.19
C ALA A 53 -17.44 -20.02 36.02
N THR A 54 -18.44 -19.14 35.88
CA THR A 54 -19.13 -18.35 36.94
C THR A 54 -18.35 -17.82 38.15
N GLU A 55 -18.38 -16.48 38.31
CA GLU A 55 -18.79 -15.68 39.50
C GLU A 55 -18.18 -14.27 39.34
N GLY A 56 -18.93 -13.20 39.06
CA GLY A 56 -19.65 -12.38 40.04
C GLY A 56 -18.99 -10.98 40.11
N PRO A 57 -19.71 -9.86 39.97
CA PRO A 57 -19.11 -8.53 39.74
C PRO A 57 -18.75 -7.80 41.04
N PRO A 58 -17.63 -7.07 41.13
CA PRO A 58 -17.49 -5.99 42.11
C PRO A 58 -17.94 -4.66 41.49
N THR A 59 -18.94 -4.06 42.14
CA THR A 59 -19.42 -2.70 41.94
C THR A 59 -18.34 -1.64 42.23
N PRO A 60 -18.35 -0.48 41.56
CA PRO A 60 -17.43 0.62 41.82
C PRO A 60 -17.91 1.42 43.03
N SER A 61 -17.06 1.61 44.03
CA SER A 61 -17.28 2.61 45.07
C SER A 61 -16.67 3.95 44.65
N GLU A 62 -17.53 4.95 44.71
CA GLU A 62 -17.36 6.31 44.26
C GLU A 62 -16.41 7.12 45.17
N ILE A 63 -15.73 8.07 44.55
CA ILE A 63 -15.01 9.15 45.19
C ILE A 63 -16.03 10.10 45.82
N SER A 64 -15.87 10.45 47.11
CA SER A 64 -16.55 11.60 47.70
C SER A 64 -15.54 12.46 48.48
N ALA A 65 -15.23 13.61 47.89
CA ALA A 65 -14.65 14.76 48.56
C ALA A 65 -15.80 15.72 48.90
N GLY A 66 -15.81 16.29 50.11
CA GLY A 66 -16.62 17.47 50.41
C GLY A 66 -17.17 17.53 51.84
N GLU A 67 -16.67 18.52 52.59
CA GLU A 67 -17.33 19.23 53.71
C GLU A 67 -17.59 18.43 55.01
N ALA A 68 -17.48 18.98 56.22
CA ALA A 68 -17.50 20.36 56.66
C ALA A 68 -16.67 20.54 57.94
N ILE A 69 -16.03 21.70 58.03
CA ILE A 69 -15.47 22.28 59.25
C ILE A 69 -16.67 22.75 60.09
N SER A 70 -16.83 22.29 61.34
CA SER A 70 -17.78 22.91 62.27
C SER A 70 -17.48 22.61 63.73
N ALA A 71 -17.70 23.66 64.53
CA ALA A 71 -17.82 23.73 65.98
C ALA A 71 -16.52 23.55 66.81
N VAL A 72 -15.80 24.66 66.90
CA VAL A 72 -15.06 25.08 68.10
C VAL A 72 -16.02 25.01 69.29
N ALA A 73 -15.91 23.97 70.11
CA ALA A 73 -16.48 23.94 71.45
C ALA A 73 -15.43 24.45 72.43
N VAL A 74 -15.60 25.70 72.84
CA VAL A 74 -14.99 26.31 74.02
C VAL A 74 -15.31 25.42 75.22
N LEU A 75 -14.27 24.81 75.79
CA LEU A 75 -14.28 24.32 77.16
C LEU A 75 -13.02 24.84 77.84
N THR A 76 -13.25 25.90 78.62
CA THR A 76 -12.66 26.14 79.95
C THR A 76 -11.20 25.73 80.11
N GLU A 77 -10.36 26.74 79.89
CA GLU A 77 -9.15 27.03 80.64
C GLU A 77 -9.31 26.65 82.13
N THR A 78 -8.92 25.43 82.48
CA THR A 78 -8.28 25.19 83.77
C THR A 78 -6.81 25.45 83.54
N ALA A 79 -6.39 26.67 83.87
CA ALA A 79 -4.99 26.97 84.10
C ALA A 79 -4.52 26.04 85.22
N ASP A 80 -3.94 24.91 84.82
CA ASP A 80 -3.11 24.11 85.72
C ASP A 80 -1.81 24.91 85.85
N GLU A 81 -1.72 25.60 86.98
CA GLU A 81 -0.55 26.31 87.45
C GLU A 81 0.66 25.36 87.30
N PRO A 82 1.74 25.74 86.58
CA PRO A 82 2.92 24.89 86.50
C PRO A 82 3.51 24.79 87.89
N SER A 83 3.18 23.72 88.62
CA SER A 83 3.81 23.40 89.88
C SER A 83 5.30 23.32 89.60
N LEU A 84 6.06 24.24 90.20
CA LEU A 84 7.52 24.18 90.21
C LEU A 84 7.92 22.77 90.66
N PRO A 85 8.81 22.09 89.92
CA PRO A 85 9.21 20.73 90.29
C PRO A 85 9.78 20.74 91.70
N ASP A 86 9.21 19.87 92.54
CA ASP A 86 9.66 19.59 93.90
C ASP A 86 11.17 19.25 93.84
N PRO A 87 12.07 19.99 94.52
CA PRO A 87 13.53 19.83 94.35
C PRO A 87 14.09 18.52 94.95
N ASN A 88 13.22 17.58 95.29
CA ASN A 88 13.57 16.33 95.98
C ASN A 88 13.18 15.08 95.19
N VAL A 89 13.21 15.17 93.86
CA VAL A 89 13.32 13.97 93.03
C VAL A 89 14.79 13.52 93.11
N PRO A 90 15.10 12.30 93.59
CA PRO A 90 16.48 11.85 93.65
C PRO A 90 17.09 11.92 92.24
N PRO A 91 18.32 12.41 92.06
CA PRO A 91 18.96 12.59 90.75
C PRO A 91 18.94 11.36 89.82
N LEU A 92 18.72 10.16 90.37
CA LEU A 92 18.54 8.92 89.62
C LEU A 92 17.23 8.84 88.81
N ALA A 93 16.10 9.36 89.31
CA ALA A 93 14.81 9.21 88.62
C ALA A 93 14.78 10.04 87.33
N ILE A 94 15.25 11.29 87.39
CA ILE A 94 15.41 12.16 86.22
C ILE A 94 16.42 11.56 85.22
N ALA A 95 17.51 10.96 85.72
CA ALA A 95 18.48 10.28 84.85
C ALA A 95 17.87 9.07 84.13
N ASN A 96 17.02 8.29 84.80
CA ASN A 96 16.33 7.16 84.18
C ASN A 96 15.35 7.61 83.10
N GLU A 97 14.52 8.61 83.38
CA GLU A 97 13.58 9.20 82.40
C GLU A 97 14.32 9.75 81.17
N LEU A 98 15.44 10.43 81.36
CA LEU A 98 16.27 10.91 80.24
C LEU A 98 16.79 9.75 79.39
N THR A 99 17.25 8.66 80.00
CA THR A 99 17.70 7.48 79.24
C THR A 99 16.57 6.78 78.50
N GLU A 100 15.35 6.79 79.03
CA GLU A 100 14.17 6.23 78.36
C GLU A 100 13.79 7.08 77.15
N HIS A 101 13.69 8.39 77.30
CA HIS A 101 13.44 9.30 76.18
C HIS A 101 14.54 9.26 75.12
N GLU A 102 15.80 9.11 75.50
CA GLU A 102 16.90 8.89 74.54
C GLU A 102 16.73 7.59 73.75
N ARG A 103 16.25 6.51 74.39
CA ARG A 103 15.94 5.25 73.68
C ARG A 103 14.75 5.41 72.74
N GLU A 104 13.72 6.12 73.16
CA GLU A 104 12.54 6.41 72.31
C GLU A 104 12.93 7.22 71.09
N ARG A 105 13.73 8.28 71.25
CA ARG A 105 14.26 9.07 70.13
C ARG A 105 15.06 8.22 69.16
N ARG A 106 15.96 7.36 69.66
CA ARG A 106 16.72 6.44 68.80
C ARG A 106 15.82 5.49 68.01
N LYS A 107 14.77 4.95 68.63
CA LYS A 107 13.79 4.10 67.93
C LYS A 107 13.07 4.88 66.83
N LEU A 108 12.61 6.09 67.11
CA LEU A 108 11.98 6.95 66.12
C LEU A 108 12.94 7.31 64.98
N ASP A 109 14.20 7.64 65.29
CA ASP A 109 15.23 7.92 64.28
C ASP A 109 15.50 6.71 63.38
N GLU A 110 15.51 5.50 63.95
CA GLU A 110 15.62 4.25 63.20
C GLU A 110 14.39 3.99 62.31
N GLU A 111 13.18 4.25 62.81
CA GLU A 111 11.93 4.15 62.04
C GLU A 111 11.90 5.17 60.90
N ASP A 112 12.25 6.42 61.16
CA ASP A 112 12.37 7.48 60.14
C ASP A 112 13.41 7.12 59.07
N ALA A 113 14.56 6.57 59.47
CA ALA A 113 15.59 6.13 58.53
C ALA A 113 15.08 4.98 57.64
N ARG A 114 14.36 4.02 58.21
CA ARG A 114 13.72 2.92 57.45
C ARG A 114 12.68 3.44 56.48
N LEU A 115 11.77 4.30 56.94
CA LEU A 115 10.72 4.89 56.10
C LEU A 115 11.31 5.71 54.95
N ARG A 116 12.40 6.47 55.19
CA ARG A 116 13.09 7.22 54.14
C ARG A 116 13.74 6.30 53.11
N ALA A 117 14.33 5.19 53.54
CA ALA A 117 14.89 4.19 52.63
C ALA A 117 13.79 3.54 51.78
N ASP A 118 12.69 3.11 52.41
CA ASP A 118 11.55 2.52 51.70
C ASP A 118 10.93 3.50 50.68
N LEU A 119 10.81 4.77 51.04
CA LEU A 119 10.31 5.82 50.14
C LEU A 119 11.25 6.00 48.94
N ALA A 120 12.57 6.04 49.17
CA ALA A 120 13.56 6.14 48.11
C ALA A 120 13.47 4.94 47.13
N ASP A 121 13.31 3.73 47.65
CA ASP A 121 13.13 2.51 46.85
C ASP A 121 11.84 2.54 46.03
N LEU A 122 10.73 3.01 46.62
CA LEU A 122 9.46 3.15 45.90
C LEU A 122 9.53 4.19 44.79
N LEU A 123 10.22 5.31 45.02
CA LEU A 123 10.45 6.33 43.98
C LEU A 123 11.31 5.78 42.84
N ALA A 124 12.38 5.05 43.15
CA ALA A 124 13.22 4.41 42.14
C ALA A 124 12.42 3.43 41.27
N ARG A 125 11.61 2.57 41.90
CA ARG A 125 10.72 1.62 41.19
C ARG A 125 9.69 2.33 40.31
N ARG A 126 9.14 3.46 40.77
CA ARG A 126 8.23 4.29 39.97
C ARG A 126 8.96 4.83 38.74
N ASP A 127 10.16 5.37 38.92
CA ASP A 127 10.94 5.98 37.84
C ASP A 127 11.33 4.95 36.78
N ASP A 128 11.74 3.76 37.21
CA ASP A 128 12.01 2.62 36.32
C ASP A 128 10.75 2.22 35.53
N ALA A 129 9.61 2.06 36.21
CA ALA A 129 8.34 1.72 35.57
C ALA A 129 7.88 2.83 34.59
N GLN A 130 8.09 4.11 34.92
CA GLN A 130 7.80 5.22 34.02
C GLN A 130 8.71 5.22 32.79
N ALA A 131 9.99 4.89 32.96
CA ALA A 131 10.92 4.77 31.85
C ALA A 131 10.51 3.62 30.92
N GLU A 132 10.14 2.46 31.46
CA GLU A 132 9.62 1.32 30.69
C GLU A 132 8.35 1.71 29.93
N LEU A 133 7.36 2.31 30.59
CA LEU A 133 6.13 2.79 29.95
C LEU A 133 6.42 3.79 28.82
N ALA A 134 7.37 4.71 29.01
CA ALA A 134 7.77 5.66 27.98
C ALA A 134 8.46 4.99 26.77
N THR A 135 9.16 3.87 26.96
CA THR A 135 9.71 3.09 25.84
C THR A 135 8.60 2.36 25.07
N VAL A 136 7.65 1.74 25.78
CA VAL A 136 6.50 1.05 25.18
C VAL A 136 5.62 2.03 24.42
N ALA A 137 5.32 3.20 25.01
CA ALA A 137 4.54 4.26 24.36
C ALA A 137 5.19 4.73 23.05
N ARG A 138 6.50 5.00 23.07
CA ARG A 138 7.25 5.36 21.85
C ARG A 138 7.20 4.26 20.79
N GLY A 139 7.33 2.99 21.21
CA GLY A 139 7.20 1.85 20.30
C GLY A 139 5.82 1.76 19.65
N ALA A 140 4.76 1.96 20.44
CA ALA A 140 3.39 1.98 19.96
C ALA A 140 3.15 3.14 18.97
N GLU A 141 3.63 4.35 19.28
CA GLU A 141 3.55 5.50 18.38
C GLU A 141 4.24 5.22 17.03
N GLN A 142 5.46 4.68 17.05
CA GLN A 142 6.17 4.30 15.82
C GLN A 142 5.40 3.27 14.99
N GLN A 143 4.80 2.26 15.64
CA GLN A 143 3.96 1.28 14.97
C GLN A 143 2.74 1.94 14.32
N THR A 144 2.04 2.82 15.03
CA THR A 144 0.87 3.53 14.48
C THR A 144 1.24 4.40 13.27
N GLN A 145 2.35 5.13 13.33
CA GLN A 145 2.87 5.92 12.20
C GLN A 145 3.17 5.03 11.00
N SER A 146 3.86 3.90 11.21
CA SER A 146 4.19 2.97 10.13
C SER A 146 2.93 2.34 9.48
N LEU A 147 1.88 2.08 10.27
CA LEU A 147 0.61 1.57 9.77
C LEU A 147 -0.11 2.64 8.93
N GLU A 148 -0.07 3.90 9.34
CA GLU A 148 -0.69 5.00 8.62
C GLU A 148 0.02 5.29 7.29
N GLU A 149 1.36 5.22 7.28
CA GLU A 149 2.16 5.27 6.05
C GLU A 149 1.81 4.12 5.08
N ARG A 150 1.65 2.89 5.61
CA ARG A 150 1.25 1.73 4.80
C ARG A 150 -0.17 1.90 4.24
N LYS A 151 -1.12 2.36 5.05
CA LYS A 151 -2.50 2.63 4.60
C LYS A 151 -2.54 3.69 3.51
N SER A 152 -1.84 4.81 3.69
CA SER A 152 -1.79 5.88 2.69
C SER A 152 -1.14 5.41 1.38
N ARG A 153 -0.08 4.58 1.46
CA ARG A 153 0.52 3.92 0.30
C ARG A 153 -0.47 3.01 -0.42
N LEU A 154 -1.22 2.17 0.30
CA LEU A 154 -2.25 1.31 -0.28
C LEU A 154 -3.36 2.12 -0.95
N ALA A 155 -3.82 3.19 -0.31
CA ALA A 155 -4.84 4.08 -0.89
C ALA A 155 -4.36 4.77 -2.18
N ARG A 156 -3.07 5.13 -2.27
CA ARG A 156 -2.47 5.67 -3.49
C ARG A 156 -2.40 4.63 -4.60
N LEU A 157 -1.92 3.42 -4.30
CA LEU A 157 -1.84 2.33 -5.28
C LEU A 157 -3.22 1.94 -5.81
N ASN A 158 -4.23 1.89 -4.95
CA ASN A 158 -5.60 1.59 -5.37
C ASN A 158 -6.16 2.65 -6.32
N ARG A 159 -5.87 3.93 -6.09
CA ARG A 159 -6.23 5.00 -7.04
C ARG A 159 -5.53 4.82 -8.38
N GLU A 160 -4.22 4.56 -8.36
CA GLU A 160 -3.45 4.34 -9.59
C GLU A 160 -3.94 3.13 -10.38
N ILE A 161 -4.30 2.03 -9.70
CA ILE A 161 -4.92 0.86 -10.33
C ILE A 161 -6.27 1.25 -10.96
N GLY A 162 -7.08 2.05 -10.27
CA GLY A 162 -8.35 2.57 -10.79
C GLY A 162 -8.16 3.40 -12.06
N GLU A 163 -7.23 4.35 -12.04
CA GLU A 163 -6.90 5.21 -13.19
C GLU A 163 -6.39 4.39 -14.39
N ARG A 164 -5.47 3.44 -14.16
CA ARG A 164 -4.95 2.57 -15.22
C ARG A 164 -6.04 1.67 -15.80
N ARG A 165 -6.96 1.15 -14.98
CA ARG A 165 -8.12 0.39 -15.46
C ARG A 165 -9.01 1.23 -16.34
N GLN A 166 -9.32 2.47 -15.92
CA GLN A 166 -10.13 3.39 -16.71
C GLN A 166 -9.46 3.73 -18.05
N MET A 167 -8.14 3.95 -18.06
CA MET A 167 -7.37 4.17 -19.29
C MET A 167 -7.44 2.95 -20.22
N LEU A 168 -7.26 1.73 -19.68
CA LEU A 168 -7.38 0.50 -20.45
C LEU A 168 -8.79 0.33 -21.05
N THR A 169 -9.83 0.59 -20.27
CA THR A 169 -11.22 0.55 -20.77
C THR A 169 -11.43 1.57 -21.89
N GLY A 170 -10.88 2.79 -21.77
CA GLY A 170 -10.95 3.80 -22.83
C GLY A 170 -10.23 3.36 -24.11
N LEU A 171 -9.02 2.83 -24.00
CA LEU A 171 -8.25 2.32 -25.15
C LEU A 171 -8.94 1.13 -25.83
N LEU A 172 -9.57 0.25 -25.06
CA LEU A 172 -10.36 -0.85 -25.62
C LEU A 172 -11.56 -0.33 -26.42
N ALA A 173 -12.27 0.68 -25.90
CA ALA A 173 -13.39 1.29 -26.62
C ALA A 173 -12.93 1.97 -27.93
N GLU A 174 -11.82 2.72 -27.90
CA GLU A 174 -11.23 3.35 -29.09
C GLU A 174 -10.79 2.30 -30.13
N PHE A 175 -10.22 1.19 -29.67
CA PHE A 175 -9.83 0.08 -30.55
C PHE A 175 -11.05 -0.56 -31.22
N GLU A 176 -12.12 -0.81 -30.47
CA GLU A 176 -13.38 -1.33 -31.01
C GLU A 176 -14.01 -0.36 -32.03
N GLU A 177 -14.02 0.95 -31.73
CA GLU A 177 -14.51 1.96 -32.65
C GLU A 177 -13.69 2.01 -33.95
N SER A 178 -12.36 1.92 -33.86
CA SER A 178 -11.47 1.87 -35.04
C SER A 178 -11.67 0.60 -35.87
N GLN A 179 -11.84 -0.55 -35.22
CA GLN A 179 -12.15 -1.81 -35.92
C GLN A 179 -13.48 -1.72 -36.66
N ASN A 180 -14.52 -1.19 -36.00
CA ASN A 180 -15.86 -1.07 -36.58
C ASN A 180 -15.95 0.01 -37.66
N SER A 181 -15.08 1.03 -37.62
CA SER A 181 -15.00 2.10 -38.62
C SER A 181 -14.24 1.72 -39.89
N ARG A 182 -13.56 0.57 -39.93
CA ARG A 182 -12.92 0.08 -41.16
C ARG A 182 -14.01 -0.38 -42.12
N ALA A 183 -14.14 0.33 -43.25
CA ALA A 183 -15.01 -0.06 -44.35
C ALA A 183 -14.76 -1.53 -44.71
N PRO A 184 -15.81 -2.35 -44.95
CA PRO A 184 -15.65 -3.78 -45.19
C PRO A 184 -14.73 -3.98 -46.40
N ALA A 185 -13.60 -4.66 -46.16
CA ALA A 185 -12.63 -4.93 -47.20
C ALA A 185 -13.25 -5.87 -48.23
N LEU A 186 -13.58 -5.35 -49.41
CA LEU A 186 -14.09 -6.15 -50.51
C LEU A 186 -12.92 -6.95 -51.10
N THR A 187 -12.81 -8.21 -50.69
CA THR A 187 -11.78 -9.13 -51.20
C THR A 187 -12.06 -9.46 -52.67
N ILE A 188 -11.33 -8.81 -53.58
CA ILE A 188 -11.38 -9.11 -55.02
C ILE A 188 -10.67 -10.44 -55.26
N LYS A 189 -11.45 -11.52 -55.43
CA LYS A 189 -10.94 -12.81 -55.88
C LYS A 189 -10.65 -12.74 -57.38
N HIS A 190 -9.43 -12.40 -57.76
CA HIS A 190 -8.97 -12.56 -59.13
C HIS A 190 -8.77 -14.05 -59.43
N ARG A 191 -9.45 -14.57 -60.45
CA ARG A 191 -9.05 -15.84 -61.08
C ARG A 191 -8.03 -15.48 -62.15
N LEU A 192 -7.02 -16.35 -62.32
CA LEU A 192 -5.91 -16.24 -63.28
C LEU A 192 -6.27 -15.33 -64.47
N THR A 193 -5.55 -14.23 -64.60
CA THR A 193 -5.66 -13.30 -65.72
C THR A 193 -5.33 -14.04 -67.02
N PRO A 194 -6.22 -14.06 -68.03
CA PRO A 194 -5.84 -14.44 -69.38
C PRO A 194 -4.79 -13.44 -69.86
N ILE A 195 -3.61 -13.93 -70.24
CA ILE A 195 -2.40 -13.12 -70.45
C ILE A 195 -2.43 -12.38 -71.81
N SER A 196 -3.49 -12.50 -72.61
CA SER A 196 -3.46 -12.02 -74.01
C SER A 196 -4.86 -11.81 -74.59
N GLN A 197 -5.61 -10.83 -74.08
CA GLN A 197 -6.82 -10.37 -74.76
C GLN A 197 -6.66 -8.89 -75.07
N ASP A 198 -6.68 -8.53 -76.35
CA ASP A 198 -6.71 -7.14 -76.77
C ASP A 198 -8.02 -6.50 -76.28
N VAL A 199 -7.89 -5.50 -75.41
CA VAL A 199 -9.03 -4.75 -74.87
C VAL A 199 -9.27 -3.56 -75.81
N THR A 200 -10.42 -3.53 -76.48
CA THR A 200 -10.80 -2.47 -77.44
C THR A 200 -11.78 -1.45 -76.83
N GLY A 201 -11.73 -1.24 -75.52
CA GLY A 201 -12.64 -0.37 -74.77
C GLY A 201 -11.92 0.65 -73.88
N ASP A 202 -12.70 1.41 -73.10
CA ASP A 202 -12.17 2.43 -72.18
C ASP A 202 -11.31 1.79 -71.08
N GLU A 203 -9.99 2.05 -71.11
CA GLU A 203 -9.02 1.49 -70.18
C GLU A 203 -8.85 2.37 -68.93
N VAL A 204 -9.12 1.79 -67.76
CA VAL A 204 -8.84 2.45 -66.47
C VAL A 204 -7.49 1.98 -65.93
N HIS A 205 -6.56 2.93 -65.77
CA HIS A 205 -5.22 2.65 -65.28
C HIS A 205 -5.19 2.80 -63.75
N LEU A 206 -4.66 1.79 -63.06
CA LEU A 206 -4.55 1.75 -61.61
C LEU A 206 -3.09 1.55 -61.21
N ARG A 207 -2.62 2.30 -60.22
CA ARG A 207 -1.33 2.09 -59.56
C ARG A 207 -1.56 1.34 -58.25
N LEU A 208 -0.84 0.24 -58.10
CA LEU A 208 -0.76 -0.60 -56.91
C LEU A 208 0.52 -0.25 -56.15
N ASP A 209 0.38 0.20 -54.90
CA ASP A 209 1.51 0.61 -54.06
C ASP A 209 1.12 0.43 -52.59
N ASP A 210 1.99 -0.14 -51.75
CA ASP A 210 1.74 -0.41 -50.32
C ASP A 210 0.35 -1.00 -50.00
N ASN A 211 -0.07 -2.02 -50.76
CA ASN A 211 -1.39 -2.66 -50.63
C ASN A 211 -2.59 -1.71 -50.79
N ARG A 212 -2.39 -0.57 -51.47
CA ARG A 212 -3.42 0.41 -51.83
C ARG A 212 -3.54 0.50 -53.35
N VAL A 213 -4.73 0.88 -53.82
CA VAL A 213 -5.03 1.07 -55.24
C VAL A 213 -5.36 2.55 -55.46
N SER A 214 -4.73 3.16 -56.45
CA SER A 214 -4.98 4.55 -56.86
C SER A 214 -5.25 4.63 -58.36
N VAL A 215 -6.21 5.46 -58.78
CA VAL A 215 -6.54 5.67 -60.20
C VAL A 215 -5.54 6.65 -60.81
N VAL A 216 -4.96 6.28 -61.95
CA VAL A 216 -3.98 7.11 -62.68
C VAL A 216 -4.64 7.66 -63.96
N PRO A 217 -4.86 8.99 -64.06
CA PRO A 217 -5.44 9.61 -65.25
C PRO A 217 -4.39 9.78 -66.36
N VAL A 218 -4.00 8.67 -67.01
CA VAL A 218 -2.93 8.64 -68.02
C VAL A 218 -3.24 9.54 -69.22
N ALA A 219 -4.50 9.59 -69.68
CA ALA A 219 -4.92 10.43 -70.80
C ALA A 219 -4.67 11.93 -70.52
N GLU A 220 -5.05 12.41 -69.33
CA GLU A 220 -4.81 13.80 -68.93
C GLU A 220 -3.32 14.12 -68.77
N LEU A 221 -2.54 13.16 -68.25
CA LEU A 221 -1.10 13.33 -68.08
C LEU A 221 -0.38 13.43 -69.42
N LEU A 222 -0.75 12.60 -70.40
CA LEU A 222 -0.20 12.64 -71.76
C LEU A 222 -0.46 13.99 -72.43
N GLU A 223 -1.67 14.53 -72.28
CA GLU A 223 -2.04 15.81 -72.88
C GLU A 223 -1.22 16.97 -72.30
N ARG A 224 -1.01 16.97 -70.99
CA ARG A 224 -0.12 17.94 -70.33
C ARG A 224 1.33 17.84 -70.83
N VAL A 225 1.84 16.62 -71.05
CA VAL A 225 3.19 16.40 -71.56
C VAL A 225 3.32 16.88 -73.01
N LYS A 226 2.35 16.58 -73.88
CA LYS A 226 2.33 17.07 -75.27
C LYS A 226 2.43 18.59 -75.33
N GLN A 227 1.61 19.29 -74.55
CA GLN A 227 1.65 20.76 -74.49
C GLN A 227 3.00 21.30 -74.00
N GLN A 228 3.67 20.62 -73.07
CA GLN A 228 5.01 21.01 -72.62
C GLN A 228 6.07 20.79 -73.70
N VAL A 229 5.98 19.71 -74.47
CA VAL A 229 6.90 19.42 -75.57
C VAL A 229 6.74 20.46 -76.69
N GLU A 230 5.52 20.83 -77.05
CA GLU A 230 5.25 21.86 -78.07
C GLU A 230 5.82 23.22 -77.67
N ARG A 231 5.57 23.68 -76.43
CA ARG A 231 6.15 24.92 -75.91
C ARG A 231 7.68 24.91 -75.92
N ARG A 232 8.31 23.78 -75.54
CA ARG A 232 9.77 23.64 -75.55
C ARG A 232 10.34 23.62 -76.97
N ARG A 233 9.64 23.00 -77.92
CA ARG A 233 10.01 22.98 -79.34
C ARG A 233 9.99 24.40 -79.92
N GLU A 234 8.97 25.18 -79.61
CA GLU A 234 8.86 26.57 -80.07
C GLU A 234 10.02 27.45 -79.54
N VAL A 235 10.37 27.31 -78.27
CA VAL A 235 11.53 27.99 -77.65
C VAL A 235 12.88 27.53 -78.23
N ALA A 236 13.00 26.25 -78.59
CA ALA A 236 14.21 25.72 -79.24
C ALA A 236 14.35 26.24 -80.68
N MET A 237 13.23 26.32 -81.42
CA MET A 237 13.20 26.82 -82.79
C MET A 237 13.43 28.34 -82.86
N SER A 238 13.02 29.11 -81.84
CA SER A 238 13.26 30.56 -81.79
C SER A 238 14.71 30.94 -81.44
N ARG A 239 15.46 30.04 -80.78
CA ARG A 239 16.88 30.25 -80.43
C ARG A 239 17.87 29.74 -81.48
N GLY A 240 17.44 28.93 -82.43
CA GLY A 240 18.27 28.41 -83.54
C GLY A 240 18.43 29.36 -84.73
N GLY A 241 17.84 30.55 -84.68
CA GLY A 241 17.73 31.49 -85.81
C GLY A 241 18.65 32.72 -85.76
N TYR A 242 19.80 32.70 -85.06
CA TYR A 242 20.76 33.81 -85.12
C TYR A 242 21.97 33.45 -86.00
N LYS A 243 22.03 34.13 -87.16
CA LYS A 243 23.02 34.02 -88.23
C LYS A 243 24.42 34.42 -87.79
N GLY A 244 25.41 33.76 -88.40
CA GLY A 244 26.71 34.36 -88.63
C GLY A 244 26.59 35.60 -89.52
N VAL A 245 27.27 36.66 -89.09
CA VAL A 245 28.08 37.59 -89.89
C VAL A 245 29.31 37.89 -89.05
#